data_AF-A0A4U7L3B6-F1
#
_entry.id   AF-A0A4U7L3B6-F1
#
_cell.length_a   1.000
_cell.length_b   1.000
_cell.length_c   1.000
_cell.angle_alpha   90.00
_cell.angle_beta   90.00
_cell.angle_gamma   90.00
#
_symmetry.space_group_name_H-M   'P 1'
#
loop_
_entity.id
_entity.type
_entity.pdbx_description
1 polymer ?
#
loop_
_entity_poly.entity_id
_entity_poly.type
_entity_poly.pdbx_seq_one_letter_code
_entity_poly.pdbx_strand_id
1 'polypeptide(L)'
;MSSITDRAAGLISRVNPLKDPGFAQNASRALSYNYGPVSILAAFAGSHLLLQHRLPMLFYGLDNNVYPRDDLRVNGEKHVASGKITPAQLRRLKRWEAAHYNAVESLPVFIGAILSLQFSGASNRLINRVAGVYLTARAAYAVLYITAEDPKLAWGRTIAWWTGNITCIYSLVQAAKHLNHGVATGVTAL
;
A
#
# COMPACT_ATOMS: atom_id res chain seq x y z
N MET A 1 24.68 -39.26 14.20
CA MET A 1 24.54 -38.02 13.39
C MET A 1 23.12 -37.51 13.57
N SER A 2 22.90 -36.24 13.95
CA SER A 2 21.53 -35.72 14.08
C SER A 2 20.86 -35.66 12.70
N SER A 3 19.60 -36.06 12.60
CA SER A 3 18.83 -35.98 11.36
C SER A 3 18.63 -34.50 10.94
N ILE A 4 18.35 -34.26 9.65
CA ILE A 4 17.92 -32.95 9.14
C ILE A 4 16.68 -32.45 9.90
N THR A 5 15.77 -33.36 10.27
CA THR A 5 14.60 -33.05 11.10
C THR A 5 14.96 -32.57 12.50
N ASP A 6 15.97 -33.16 13.15
CA ASP A 6 16.43 -32.73 14.47
C ASP A 6 17.05 -31.33 14.44
N ARG A 7 17.77 -31.02 13.35
CA ARG A 7 18.34 -29.68 13.13
C ARG A 7 17.25 -28.63 12.87
N ALA A 8 16.23 -28.98 12.08
CA ALA A 8 15.08 -28.11 11.83
C ALA A 8 14.27 -27.86 13.12
N ALA A 9 13.99 -28.91 13.89
CA ALA A 9 13.29 -28.80 15.18
C ALA A 9 14.10 -27.99 16.19
N GLY A 10 15.42 -28.19 16.25
CA GLY A 10 16.33 -27.40 17.08
C GLY A 10 16.36 -25.93 16.68
N LEU A 11 16.37 -25.62 15.38
CA LEU A 11 16.32 -24.25 14.87
C LEU A 11 14.99 -23.59 15.24
N ILE A 12 13.85 -24.22 14.91
CA ILE A 12 12.50 -23.72 15.23
C ILE A 12 12.36 -23.48 16.74
N SER A 13 12.86 -24.40 17.56
CA SER A 13 12.85 -24.30 19.02
C SER A 13 13.67 -23.13 19.55
N ARG A 14 14.80 -22.80 18.92
CA ARG A 14 15.68 -21.66 19.30
C ARG A 14 15.14 -20.31 18.84
N VAL A 15 14.51 -20.27 17.66
CA VAL A 15 13.96 -19.02 17.10
C VAL A 15 12.50 -18.81 17.46
N ASN A 16 11.91 -19.66 18.29
CA ASN A 16 10.51 -19.54 18.69
C ASN A 16 10.33 -18.31 19.59
N PRO A 17 9.74 -17.20 19.09
CA PRO A 17 9.57 -15.99 19.88
C PRO A 17 8.57 -16.21 21.03
N LEU A 18 7.71 -17.24 20.95
CA LEU A 18 6.75 -17.58 22.00
C LEU A 18 7.42 -18.10 23.28
N LYS A 19 8.71 -18.46 23.23
CA LYS A 19 9.49 -18.86 24.41
C LYS A 19 10.10 -17.68 25.16
N ASP A 20 10.13 -16.49 24.57
CA ASP A 20 10.59 -15.29 25.25
C ASP A 20 9.49 -14.83 26.24
N PRO A 21 9.78 -14.79 27.56
CA PRO A 21 8.81 -14.34 28.56
C PRO A 21 8.37 -12.88 28.36
N GLY A 22 9.18 -12.07 27.66
CA GLY A 22 8.84 -10.70 27.28
C GLY A 22 7.98 -10.61 26.02
N PHE A 23 7.86 -11.67 25.20
CA PHE A 23 7.18 -11.61 23.91
C PHE A 23 5.71 -11.21 24.04
N ALA A 24 4.96 -11.84 24.95
CA ALA A 24 3.54 -11.53 25.14
C ALA A 24 3.33 -10.07 25.59
N GLN A 25 4.22 -9.55 26.45
CA GLN A 25 4.18 -8.17 26.91
C GLN A 25 4.59 -7.18 25.81
N ASN A 26 5.59 -7.53 25.00
CA ASN A 26 6.03 -6.72 23.87
C ASN A 26 4.97 -6.71 22.75
N ALA A 27 4.33 -7.84 22.49
CA ALA A 27 3.22 -7.94 21.54
C ALA A 27 2.01 -7.11 22.00
N SER A 28 1.68 -7.14 23.30
CA SER A 28 0.59 -6.32 23.83
C SER A 28 0.90 -4.81 23.78
N ARG A 29 2.15 -4.41 24.04
CA ARG A 29 2.64 -3.03 23.82
C ARG A 29 2.60 -2.63 22.35
N ALA A 30 2.97 -3.53 21.44
CA ALA A 30 2.93 -3.26 20.00
C ALA A 30 1.51 -2.98 19.49
N LEU A 31 0.48 -3.55 20.13
CA LEU A 31 -0.92 -3.25 19.83
C LEU A 31 -1.36 -1.85 20.29
N SER A 32 -0.64 -1.24 21.23
CA SER A 32 -0.92 0.11 21.72
C SER A 32 -0.12 1.20 21.01
N TYR A 33 0.87 0.87 20.18
CA TYR A 33 1.61 1.85 19.39
C TYR A 33 0.76 2.52 18.33
N ASN A 34 1.07 3.77 18.03
CA ASN A 34 0.47 4.50 16.92
C ASN A 34 1.35 4.34 15.67
N TYR A 35 0.90 3.53 14.70
CA TYR A 35 1.62 3.33 13.43
C TYR A 35 1.24 4.35 12.34
N GLY A 36 0.44 5.36 12.65
CA GLY A 36 -0.03 6.38 11.71
C GLY A 36 1.11 7.02 10.90
N PRO A 37 2.12 7.65 11.54
CA PRO A 37 3.22 8.29 10.81
C PRO A 37 4.02 7.32 9.94
N VAL A 38 4.31 6.12 10.46
CA VAL A 38 5.07 5.10 9.74
C VAL A 38 4.26 4.53 8.56
N SER A 39 2.93 4.46 8.70
CA SER A 39 2.05 4.02 7.62
C SER A 39 1.97 5.04 6.48
N ILE A 40 2.03 6.33 6.78
CA ILE A 40 2.16 7.39 5.77
C ILE A 40 3.47 7.23 5.01
N LEU A 41 4.58 7.02 5.71
CA LEU A 41 5.88 6.75 5.08
C LEU A 41 5.83 5.49 4.21
N ALA A 42 5.17 4.43 4.68
CA ALA A 42 5.00 3.20 3.91
C ALA A 42 4.17 3.42 2.63
N ALA A 43 3.09 4.21 2.70
CA ALA A 43 2.29 4.57 1.54
C ALA A 43 3.07 5.43 0.53
N PHE A 44 3.88 6.37 1.02
CA PHE A 44 4.80 7.16 0.20
C PHE A 44 5.84 6.26 -0.48
N ALA A 45 6.52 5.40 0.26
CA ALA A 45 7.50 4.47 -0.29
C ALA A 45 6.87 3.52 -1.32
N GLY A 46 5.67 3.01 -1.04
CA GLY A 46 4.92 2.17 -1.96
C GLY A 46 4.59 2.88 -3.28
N SER A 47 4.14 4.12 -3.23
CA SER A 47 3.78 4.91 -4.42
C SER A 47 5.00 5.41 -5.19
N HIS A 48 5.97 6.04 -4.52
CA HIS A 48 7.05 6.79 -5.16
C HIS A 48 8.35 5.99 -5.35
N LEU A 49 8.57 4.92 -4.57
CA LEU A 49 9.81 4.13 -4.63
C LEU A 49 9.60 2.74 -5.22
N LEU A 50 8.51 2.06 -4.84
CA LEU A 50 8.24 0.69 -5.32
C LEU A 50 7.45 0.69 -6.63
N LEU A 51 6.38 1.48 -6.72
CA LEU A 51 5.52 1.51 -7.90
C LEU A 51 5.99 2.44 -9.01
N GLN A 52 7.08 3.19 -8.82
CA GLN A 52 7.62 4.05 -9.87
C GLN A 52 7.81 3.27 -11.19
N HIS A 53 7.03 3.65 -12.21
CA HIS A 53 7.01 2.97 -13.50
C HIS A 53 8.30 3.15 -14.31
N ARG A 54 9.21 4.03 -13.86
CA ARG A 54 10.52 4.27 -14.51
C ARG A 54 11.52 3.15 -14.29
N LEU A 55 11.50 2.50 -13.13
CA LEU A 55 12.40 1.38 -12.84
C LEU A 55 12.33 0.26 -13.90
N PRO A 56 11.15 -0.30 -14.23
CA PRO A 56 11.09 -1.31 -15.29
C PRO A 56 11.49 -0.76 -16.66
N MET A 57 11.22 0.51 -16.98
CA MET A 57 11.62 1.11 -18.26
C MET A 57 13.13 1.26 -18.38
N LEU A 58 13.84 1.55 -17.29
CA LEU A 58 15.31 1.57 -17.25
C LEU A 58 15.89 0.19 -17.59
N PHE A 59 15.32 -0.90 -17.04
CA PHE A 59 15.77 -2.26 -17.35
C PHE A 59 15.54 -2.65 -18.82
N TYR A 60 14.50 -2.11 -19.47
CA TYR A 60 14.27 -2.27 -20.91
C TYR A 60 15.01 -1.24 -21.77
N GLY A 61 15.75 -0.30 -21.16
CA GLY A 61 16.43 0.79 -21.85
C GLY A 61 15.50 1.76 -22.58
N LEU A 62 14.25 1.92 -22.12
CA LEU A 62 13.23 2.77 -22.75
C LEU A 62 13.19 4.20 -22.18
N ASP A 63 13.76 4.39 -20.99
CA ASP A 63 13.64 5.63 -20.23
C ASP A 63 14.30 6.82 -20.95
N ASN A 64 13.51 7.79 -21.38
CA ASN A 64 13.97 9.07 -21.87
C ASN A 64 13.80 10.12 -20.77
N ASN A 65 14.89 10.50 -20.11
CA ASN A 65 14.82 11.49 -19.03
C ASN A 65 14.47 12.91 -19.50
N VAL A 66 14.38 13.16 -20.81
CA VAL A 66 13.97 14.46 -21.38
C VAL A 66 12.45 14.60 -21.40
N TYR A 67 11.71 13.58 -21.85
CA TYR A 67 10.25 13.57 -21.94
C TYR A 67 9.67 12.23 -21.45
N PRO A 68 9.80 11.90 -20.15
CA PRO A 68 9.53 10.57 -19.64
C PRO A 68 8.06 10.12 -19.77
N ARG A 69 7.13 11.08 -19.88
CA ARG A 69 5.70 10.80 -20.10
C ARG A 69 5.39 10.28 -21.51
N ASP A 70 6.34 10.39 -22.43
CA ASP A 70 6.16 10.00 -23.82
C ASP A 70 6.75 8.62 -24.13
N ASP A 71 7.53 8.04 -23.20
CA ASP A 71 8.22 6.75 -23.36
C ASP A 71 7.27 5.63 -23.76
N LEU A 72 6.13 5.52 -23.07
CA LEU A 72 5.11 4.51 -23.37
C LEU A 72 3.98 5.05 -24.24
N ARG A 73 3.59 6.31 -24.03
CA ARG A 73 2.43 6.93 -24.68
C ARG A 73 2.67 7.17 -26.18
N VAL A 74 3.83 7.71 -26.53
CA VAL A 74 4.18 8.11 -27.91
C VAL A 74 5.14 7.10 -28.53
N ASN A 75 6.13 6.65 -27.76
CA ASN A 75 7.22 5.83 -28.28
C ASN A 75 7.01 4.31 -28.08
N GLY A 76 6.01 3.91 -27.29
CA GLY A 76 5.77 2.49 -26.96
C GLY A 76 5.65 1.58 -28.18
N GLU A 77 4.84 1.96 -29.18
CA GLU A 77 4.67 1.14 -30.41
C GLU A 77 5.94 1.11 -31.27
N LYS A 78 6.75 2.19 -31.25
CA LYS A 78 8.06 2.21 -31.93
C LYS A 78 9.01 1.19 -31.29
N HIS A 79 8.99 1.09 -29.95
CA HIS A 79 9.79 0.11 -29.24
C HIS A 79 9.38 -1.33 -29.55
N VAL A 80 8.08 -1.57 -29.76
CA VAL A 80 7.59 -2.87 -30.25
C VAL A 80 8.04 -3.14 -31.68
N ALA A 81 7.86 -2.17 -32.59
CA ALA A 81 8.25 -2.31 -34.00
C ALA A 81 9.76 -2.53 -34.18
N SER A 82 10.58 -1.92 -33.31
CA SER A 82 12.03 -2.12 -33.29
C SER A 82 12.48 -3.46 -32.69
N GLY A 83 11.56 -4.25 -32.12
CA GLY A 83 11.86 -5.51 -31.45
C GLY A 83 12.44 -5.36 -30.04
N LYS A 84 12.53 -4.14 -29.49
CA LYS A 84 13.11 -3.87 -28.16
C LYS A 84 12.26 -4.41 -27.03
N ILE A 85 10.94 -4.41 -27.19
CA ILE A 85 9.98 -5.04 -26.29
C ILE A 85 8.89 -5.75 -27.08
N THR A 86 8.23 -6.72 -26.45
CA THR A 86 7.04 -7.39 -26.99
C THR A 86 5.77 -6.55 -26.75
N PRO A 87 4.70 -6.79 -27.52
CA PRO A 87 3.39 -6.17 -27.26
C PRO A 87 2.87 -6.43 -25.84
N ALA A 88 3.12 -7.63 -25.29
CA ALA A 88 2.71 -7.98 -23.93
C ALA A 88 3.47 -7.17 -22.86
N GLN A 89 4.78 -6.98 -23.05
CA GLN A 89 5.58 -6.10 -22.19
C GLN A 89 5.09 -4.66 -22.25
N LEU A 90 4.79 -4.12 -23.44
CA LEU A 90 4.23 -2.78 -23.57
C LEU A 90 2.91 -2.63 -22.81
N ARG A 91 1.98 -3.58 -22.94
CA ARG A 91 0.70 -3.55 -22.20
C ARG A 91 0.94 -3.59 -20.68
N ARG A 92 1.86 -4.42 -20.20
CA ARG A 92 2.21 -4.48 -18.78
C ARG A 92 2.82 -3.18 -18.27
N LEU A 93 3.72 -2.56 -19.04
CA LEU A 93 4.32 -1.27 -18.70
C LEU A 93 3.27 -0.15 -18.62
N LYS A 94 2.34 -0.09 -19.58
CA LYS A 94 1.21 0.87 -19.55
C LYS A 94 0.33 0.67 -18.30
N ARG A 95 0.06 -0.58 -17.91
CA ARG A 95 -0.68 -0.88 -16.67
C ARG A 95 0.11 -0.49 -15.41
N TRP A 96 1.42 -0.68 -15.40
CA TRP A 96 2.29 -0.25 -14.29
C TRP A 96 2.30 1.28 -14.16
N GLU A 97 2.45 2.00 -15.26
CA GLU A 97 2.34 3.46 -15.29
C GLU A 97 1.01 3.94 -14.69
N ALA A 98 -0.11 3.36 -15.13
CA ALA A 98 -1.42 3.69 -14.58
C ALA A 98 -1.54 3.37 -13.08
N ALA A 99 -1.00 2.23 -12.63
CA ALA A 99 -0.99 1.86 -11.22
C ALA A 99 -0.14 2.82 -10.37
N HIS A 100 0.99 3.30 -10.89
CA HIS A 100 1.83 4.31 -10.24
C HIS A 100 1.05 5.61 -10.05
N TYR A 101 0.48 6.17 -11.13
CA TYR A 101 -0.27 7.43 -11.04
C TYR A 101 -1.45 7.31 -10.08
N ASN A 102 -2.19 6.20 -10.10
CA ASN A 102 -3.27 6.01 -9.16
C ASN A 102 -2.80 5.93 -7.69
N ALA A 103 -1.61 5.38 -7.44
CA ALA A 103 -1.03 5.36 -6.10
C ALA A 103 -0.62 6.76 -5.63
N VAL A 104 -0.10 7.60 -6.54
CA VAL A 104 0.23 9.00 -6.26
C VAL A 104 -1.04 9.82 -5.98
N GLU A 105 -2.08 9.67 -6.78
CA GLU A 105 -3.37 10.38 -6.61
C GLU A 105 -4.08 10.01 -5.30
N SER A 106 -3.97 8.75 -4.87
CA SER A 106 -4.61 8.28 -3.64
C SER A 106 -3.86 8.71 -2.37
N LEU A 107 -2.56 9.00 -2.45
CA LEU A 107 -1.71 9.27 -1.30
C LEU A 107 -2.19 10.46 -0.44
N PRO A 108 -2.53 11.64 -1.00
CA PRO A 108 -3.00 12.77 -0.18
C PRO A 108 -4.26 12.46 0.64
N VAL A 109 -5.19 11.68 0.06
CA VAL A 109 -6.43 11.29 0.74
C VAL A 109 -6.12 10.39 1.94
N PHE A 110 -5.19 9.45 1.78
CA PHE A 110 -4.75 8.58 2.88
C PHE A 110 -4.00 9.35 3.98
N ILE A 111 -3.13 10.28 3.59
CA ILE A 111 -2.45 11.18 4.54
C ILE A 111 -3.48 11.96 5.36
N GLY A 112 -4.43 12.61 4.69
CA GLY A 112 -5.51 13.37 5.35
C GLY A 112 -6.35 12.51 6.28
N ALA A 113 -6.69 11.28 5.86
CA ALA A 113 -7.39 10.29 6.68
C ALA A 113 -6.67 9.96 7.99
N ILE A 114 -5.38 9.59 7.92
CA ILE A 114 -4.58 9.24 9.10
C ILE A 114 -4.36 10.46 10.00
N LEU A 115 -4.05 11.62 9.43
CA LEU A 115 -3.88 12.85 10.20
C LEU A 115 -5.17 13.28 10.90
N SER A 116 -6.32 13.15 10.24
CA SER A 116 -7.63 13.49 10.84
C SER A 116 -7.95 12.60 12.04
N LEU A 117 -7.70 11.30 11.95
CA LEU A 117 -7.89 10.38 13.09
C LEU A 117 -6.94 10.68 14.25
N GLN A 118 -5.68 11.02 13.95
CA GLN A 118 -4.72 11.40 14.99
C GLN A 118 -5.13 12.71 15.67
N PHE A 119 -5.53 13.69 14.88
CA PHE A 119 -5.99 14.99 15.39
C PHE A 119 -7.27 14.86 16.23
N SER A 120 -8.20 13.98 15.83
CA SER A 120 -9.43 13.74 16.58
C SER A 120 -9.23 12.95 17.89
N GLY A 121 -8.00 12.59 18.26
CA GLY A 121 -7.73 11.75 19.44
C GLY A 121 -8.30 10.33 19.32
N ALA A 122 -8.50 9.81 18.10
CA ALA A 122 -9.01 8.47 17.92
C ALA A 122 -8.04 7.42 18.46
N SER A 123 -8.56 6.26 18.88
CA SER A 123 -7.71 5.21 19.44
C SER A 123 -6.64 4.71 18.45
N ASN A 124 -5.44 4.40 18.96
CA ASN A 124 -4.36 3.81 18.15
C ASN A 124 -4.80 2.53 17.43
N ARG A 125 -5.68 1.73 18.06
CA ARG A 125 -6.28 0.54 17.43
C ARG A 125 -7.02 0.89 16.14
N LEU A 126 -7.82 1.96 16.13
CA LEU A 126 -8.56 2.41 14.95
C LEU A 126 -7.60 2.91 13.86
N ILE A 127 -6.64 3.76 14.23
CA ILE A 127 -5.62 4.29 13.31
C ILE A 127 -4.87 3.14 12.62
N ASN A 128 -4.38 2.18 13.40
CA ASN A 128 -3.61 1.04 12.91
C ASN A 128 -4.45 0.14 11.99
N ARG A 129 -5.75 -0.05 12.31
CA ARG A 129 -6.66 -0.83 11.47
C ARG A 129 -6.89 -0.16 10.12
N VAL A 130 -7.16 1.14 10.11
CA VAL A 130 -7.33 1.93 8.88
C VAL A 130 -6.07 1.88 8.02
N ALA A 131 -4.90 2.12 8.63
CA ALA A 131 -3.61 2.03 7.95
C ALA A 131 -3.37 0.64 7.34
N GLY A 132 -3.55 -0.42 8.12
CA GLY A 132 -3.33 -1.79 7.67
C GLY A 132 -4.26 -2.22 6.52
N VAL A 133 -5.55 -1.89 6.62
CA VAL A 133 -6.53 -2.20 5.56
C VAL A 133 -6.19 -1.42 4.29
N TYR A 134 -5.90 -0.12 4.39
CA TYR A 134 -5.53 0.70 3.24
C TYR A 134 -4.29 0.15 2.54
N LEU A 135 -3.18 -0.04 3.27
CA LEU A 135 -1.91 -0.50 2.70
C LEU A 135 -2.05 -1.87 2.02
N THR A 136 -2.78 -2.80 2.65
CA THR A 136 -3.05 -4.13 2.08
C THR A 136 -3.88 -4.03 0.81
N ALA A 137 -4.95 -3.23 0.82
CA ALA A 137 -5.80 -3.01 -0.34
C ALA A 137 -5.03 -2.37 -1.50
N ARG A 138 -4.13 -1.41 -1.21
CA ARG A 138 -3.28 -0.77 -2.22
C ARG A 138 -2.23 -1.72 -2.80
N ALA A 139 -1.63 -2.57 -1.98
CA ALA A 139 -0.70 -3.59 -2.47
C ALA A 139 -1.41 -4.59 -3.38
N ALA A 140 -2.57 -5.11 -2.96
CA ALA A 140 -3.39 -6.02 -3.77
C ALA A 140 -3.84 -5.37 -5.08
N TYR A 141 -4.32 -4.12 -5.02
CA TYR A 141 -4.71 -3.34 -6.19
C TYR A 141 -3.55 -3.22 -7.19
N ALA A 142 -2.36 -2.85 -6.73
CA ALA A 142 -1.21 -2.64 -7.61
C ALA A 142 -0.75 -3.94 -8.28
N VAL A 143 -0.68 -5.05 -7.52
CA VAL A 143 -0.36 -6.37 -8.08
C VAL A 143 -1.36 -6.74 -9.16
N LEU A 144 -2.67 -6.69 -8.84
CA LEU A 144 -3.73 -7.04 -9.78
C LEU A 144 -3.71 -6.15 -11.03
N TYR A 145 -3.49 -4.84 -10.88
CA TYR A 145 -3.44 -3.94 -12.02
C TYR A 145 -2.28 -4.29 -12.95
N ILE A 146 -1.08 -4.52 -12.41
CA ILE A 146 0.10 -4.79 -13.24
C ILE A 146 -0.01 -6.14 -13.95
N THR A 147 -0.47 -7.19 -13.25
CA THR A 147 -0.34 -8.57 -13.72
C THR A 147 -1.60 -9.14 -14.38
N ALA A 148 -2.80 -8.66 -14.06
CA ALA A 148 -4.03 -9.24 -14.59
C ALA A 148 -4.27 -8.79 -16.04
N GLU A 149 -4.43 -9.77 -16.94
CA GLU A 149 -4.96 -9.57 -18.30
C GLU A 149 -6.38 -10.13 -18.47
N ASP A 150 -6.82 -11.00 -17.55
CA ASP A 150 -8.16 -11.59 -17.55
C ASP A 150 -9.21 -10.58 -17.01
N PRO A 151 -10.30 -10.32 -17.75
CA PRO A 151 -11.42 -9.51 -17.28
C PRO A 151 -11.98 -9.90 -15.90
N LYS A 152 -11.96 -11.19 -15.52
CA LYS A 152 -12.41 -11.66 -14.20
C LYS A 152 -11.51 -11.17 -13.08
N LEU A 153 -10.19 -11.21 -13.28
CA LEU A 153 -9.22 -10.68 -12.32
C LEU A 153 -9.25 -9.15 -12.24
N ALA A 154 -9.69 -8.48 -13.31
CA ALA A 154 -9.89 -7.04 -13.32
C ALA A 154 -11.00 -6.57 -12.35
N TRP A 155 -11.99 -7.42 -12.02
CA TRP A 155 -12.96 -7.12 -10.95
C TRP A 155 -12.31 -7.12 -9.56
N GLY A 156 -11.34 -8.01 -9.32
CA GLY A 156 -10.56 -8.01 -8.08
C GLY A 156 -9.83 -6.68 -7.87
N ARG A 157 -9.31 -6.08 -8.96
CA ARG A 157 -8.71 -4.73 -8.93
C ARG A 157 -9.75 -3.70 -8.48
N THR A 158 -10.96 -3.72 -9.01
CA THR A 158 -12.03 -2.79 -8.62
C THR A 158 -12.39 -2.91 -7.13
N ILE A 159 -12.50 -4.14 -6.63
CA ILE A 159 -12.78 -4.41 -5.20
C ILE A 159 -11.65 -3.88 -4.31
N ALA A 160 -10.40 -4.18 -4.64
CA ALA A 160 -9.24 -3.70 -3.89
C ALA A 160 -9.17 -2.16 -3.91
N TRP A 161 -9.47 -1.55 -5.05
CA TRP A 161 -9.52 -0.10 -5.20
C TRP A 161 -10.58 0.53 -4.30
N TRP A 162 -11.83 0.07 -4.37
CA TRP A 162 -12.92 0.56 -3.52
C TRP A 162 -12.64 0.33 -2.03
N THR A 163 -12.05 -0.81 -1.67
CA THR A 163 -11.66 -1.09 -0.28
C THR A 163 -10.74 0.00 0.28
N GLY A 164 -9.72 0.43 -0.48
CA GLY A 164 -8.85 1.53 -0.09
C GLY A 164 -9.60 2.86 0.07
N ASN A 165 -10.44 3.23 -0.90
CA ASN A 165 -11.19 4.49 -0.87
C ASN A 165 -12.22 4.53 0.26
N ILE A 166 -13.01 3.46 0.44
CA ILE A 166 -14.00 3.33 1.52
C ILE A 166 -13.30 3.40 2.88
N THR A 167 -12.10 2.82 3.01
CA THR A 167 -11.32 2.90 4.26
C THR A 167 -10.94 4.34 4.61
N CYS A 168 -10.51 5.14 3.62
CA CYS A 168 -10.25 6.57 3.84
C CYS A 168 -11.54 7.34 4.17
N ILE A 169 -12.64 7.13 3.44
CA ILE A 169 -13.93 7.78 3.73
C ILE A 169 -14.40 7.44 5.14
N TYR A 170 -14.36 6.15 5.50
CA TYR A 170 -14.68 5.67 6.84
C TYR A 170 -13.84 6.37 7.91
N SER A 171 -12.53 6.48 7.71
CA SER A 171 -11.65 7.14 8.67
C SER A 171 -11.99 8.62 8.90
N LEU A 172 -12.32 9.35 7.83
CA LEU A 172 -12.72 10.76 7.90
C LEU A 172 -14.05 10.92 8.64
N VAL A 173 -15.03 10.05 8.35
CA VAL A 173 -16.31 10.01 9.08
C VAL A 173 -16.09 9.71 10.56
N GLN A 174 -15.20 8.77 10.89
CA GLN A 174 -14.90 8.46 12.29
C GLN A 174 -14.20 9.63 12.99
N ALA A 175 -13.23 10.29 12.34
CA ALA A 175 -12.58 11.48 12.87
C ALA A 175 -13.61 12.59 13.16
N ALA A 176 -14.54 12.84 12.22
CA ALA A 176 -15.61 13.82 12.41
C ALA A 176 -16.51 13.47 13.60
N LYS A 177 -16.90 12.20 13.77
CA LYS A 177 -17.67 11.77 14.95
C LYS A 177 -16.91 11.98 16.26
N HIS A 178 -15.60 11.72 16.28
CA HIS A 178 -14.76 11.93 17.44
C HIS A 178 -14.66 13.42 17.82
N LEU A 179 -14.43 14.30 16.85
CA LEU A 179 -14.36 15.76 17.08
C LEU A 179 -15.68 16.35 17.58
N ASN A 180 -16.81 15.84 17.08
CA ASN A 180 -18.14 16.34 17.42
C ASN A 180 -18.79 15.60 18.62
N HIS A 181 -18.05 14.72 19.30
CA HIS A 181 -18.57 14.01 20.46
C HIS A 181 -18.78 14.99 21.62
N GLY A 182 -20.03 15.31 21.93
CA GLY A 182 -20.41 16.25 23.01
C GLY A 182 -21.02 17.58 22.53
N VAL A 183 -21.05 17.82 21.22
CA VAL A 183 -21.68 19.02 20.65
C VAL A 183 -23.18 19.07 20.96
N ALA A 184 -23.87 17.93 20.90
CA ALA A 184 -25.29 17.83 21.28
C ALA A 184 -25.54 18.08 22.78
N THR A 185 -24.50 18.00 23.62
CA THR A 185 -24.56 18.21 25.07
C THR A 185 -23.95 19.55 25.51
N GLY A 186 -23.73 20.49 24.57
CA GLY A 186 -23.26 21.85 24.86
C GLY A 186 -21.75 21.99 25.08
N VAL A 187 -20.97 20.93 24.85
CA VAL A 187 -19.51 21.02 24.81
C VAL A 187 -19.11 21.57 23.44
N THR A 188 -18.29 22.61 23.41
CA THR A 188 -17.72 23.13 22.16
C THR A 188 -16.93 22.01 21.48
N ALA A 189 -17.16 21.80 20.18
CA ALA A 189 -16.30 20.91 19.40
C ALA A 189 -14.83 21.33 19.54
N LEU A 190 -13.92 20.36 19.60
CA LEU A 190 -12.49 20.60 19.46
C LEU A 190 -12.13 20.85 17.99
#